data_AF-P41551-F1
#
_entry.id   AF-P41551-F1
#
_cell.length_a   1.000
_cell.length_b   1.000
_cell.length_c   1.000
_cell.angle_alpha   90.00
_cell.angle_beta   90.00
_cell.angle_gamma   90.00
#
_symmetry.space_group_name_H-M   'P 1'
#
loop_
_entity.id
_entity.type
_entity.pdbx_description
1 polymer ?
#
loop_
_entity_poly.entity_id
_entity_poly.type
_entity_poly.pdbx_seq_one_letter_code
_entity_poly.pdbx_strand_id
1 'polypeptide(L)' 'STKNGRDSNPKYLGVKTCHAQFVTAGSILVRQRGSKFHHGQNVGVAK' A
#
# COMPACT_ATOMS: atom_id res chain seq x y z
N SER A 1 36.52 0.53 11.82
CA SER A 1 35.19 -0.05 12.09
C SER A 1 34.17 0.63 11.20
N THR A 2 33.82 0.01 10.07
CA THR A 2 32.71 0.48 9.23
C THR A 2 31.42 0.01 9.89
N LYS A 3 30.73 0.94 10.57
CA LYS A 3 29.40 0.70 11.14
C LYS A 3 28.46 0.35 9.99
N ASN A 4 27.81 -0.81 10.03
CA ASN A 4 27.02 -1.41 8.95
C ASN A 4 26.00 -0.44 8.30
N GLY A 5 26.42 0.29 7.26
CA GLY A 5 25.61 1.26 6.52
C GLY A 5 24.81 0.61 5.40
N ARG A 6 23.82 -0.24 5.74
CA ARG A 6 22.92 -0.86 4.77
C ARG A 6 21.50 -0.34 4.97
N ASP A 7 21.07 0.53 4.07
CA ASP A 7 19.67 0.94 3.97
C ASP A 7 18.97 0.20 2.82
N SER A 8 17.73 -0.22 3.05
CA SER A 8 16.91 -0.82 1.99
C SER A 8 16.25 0.27 1.15
N ASN A 9 16.10 0.01 -0.16
CA ASN A 9 15.32 0.90 -1.03
C ASN A 9 13.88 1.09 -0.50
N PRO A 10 13.30 2.29 -0.64
CA PRO A 10 11.93 2.57 -0.24
C PRO A 10 10.94 1.65 -0.97
N LYS A 11 9.87 1.26 -0.28
CA LYS A 11 8.84 0.33 -0.81
C LYS A 11 7.59 1.02 -1.34
N TYR A 12 7.60 2.36 -1.39
CA TYR A 12 6.53 3.21 -1.95
C TYR A 12 5.11 2.85 -1.47
N LEU A 13 4.99 2.57 -0.17
CA LEU A 13 3.72 2.32 0.51
C LEU A 13 2.87 3.60 0.55
N GLY A 14 1.59 3.46 0.90
CA GLY A 14 0.66 4.57 1.08
C GLY A 14 -0.66 4.39 0.33
N VAL A 15 -1.54 5.35 0.54
CA VAL A 15 -2.81 5.49 -0.17
C VAL A 15 -2.53 5.84 -1.64
N LYS A 16 -3.22 5.18 -2.57
CA LYS A 16 -3.06 5.34 -4.02
C LYS A 16 -4.27 6.00 -4.66
N THR A 17 -5.43 5.87 -4.05
CA THR A 17 -6.66 6.52 -4.46
C THR A 17 -7.32 7.16 -3.25
N CYS A 18 -7.73 8.41 -3.38
CA CYS A 18 -8.42 9.13 -2.33
C CYS A 18 -9.94 8.85 -2.36
N HIS A 19 -10.65 9.33 -1.33
CA HIS A 19 -12.11 9.26 -1.29
C HIS A 19 -12.75 9.98 -2.50
N ALA A 20 -13.92 9.49 -2.93
CA ALA A 20 -14.74 10.05 -4.02
C ALA A 20 -14.06 10.14 -5.41
N GLN A 21 -13.04 9.33 -5.67
CA GLN A 21 -12.43 9.21 -7.00
C GLN A 21 -13.03 8.02 -7.77
N PHE A 22 -13.25 8.21 -9.07
CA PHE A 22 -13.59 7.11 -9.97
C PHE A 22 -12.36 6.23 -10.20
N VAL A 23 -12.52 4.92 -10.06
CA VAL A 23 -11.47 3.92 -10.30
C VAL A 23 -11.94 2.86 -11.27
N THR A 24 -11.01 2.31 -12.03
CA THR A 24 -11.27 1.12 -12.85
C THR A 24 -11.23 -0.14 -11.98
N ALA A 25 -11.95 -1.18 -12.41
CA ALA A 25 -11.92 -2.48 -11.73
C ALA A 25 -10.49 -3.01 -11.60
N GLY A 26 -10.09 -3.43 -10.40
CA GLY A 26 -8.74 -3.93 -10.11
C GLY A 26 -7.70 -2.85 -9.76
N SER A 27 -8.08 -1.57 -9.69
CA SER A 27 -7.19 -0.52 -9.20
C SER A 27 -6.77 -0.73 -7.74
N ILE A 28 -5.55 -0.33 -7.41
CA ILE A 28 -5.02 -0.42 -6.03
C ILE A 28 -5.48 0.82 -5.25
N LEU A 29 -6.17 0.61 -4.13
CA LEU A 29 -6.59 1.70 -3.24
C LEU A 29 -5.48 2.09 -2.23
N VAL A 30 -4.84 1.10 -1.61
CA VAL A 30 -3.80 1.32 -0.59
C VAL A 30 -2.73 0.23 -0.69
N ARG A 31 -1.46 0.64 -0.62
CA ARG A 31 -0.32 -0.28 -0.40
C ARG A 31 0.15 -0.15 1.04
N GLN A 32 -0.02 -1.19 1.84
CA GLN A 32 0.29 -1.15 3.26
C GLN A 32 1.16 -2.33 3.70
N ARG A 33 1.76 -2.21 4.89
CA ARG A 33 2.33 -3.32 5.63
C ARG A 33 1.35 -3.71 6.73
N GLY A 34 0.99 -4.99 6.79
CA GLY A 34 -0.12 -5.46 7.61
C GLY A 34 -1.46 -4.89 7.14
N SER A 35 -2.46 -5.00 8.00
CA SER A 35 -3.85 -4.63 7.70
C SER A 35 -4.28 -3.43 8.54
N LYS A 36 -3.77 -2.23 8.24
CA LYS A 36 -4.21 -0.98 8.90
C LYS A 36 -5.59 -0.56 8.41
N PHE A 37 -5.84 -0.73 7.11
CA PHE A 37 -7.15 -0.57 6.49
C PHE A 37 -7.75 -1.95 6.23
N HIS A 38 -8.92 -2.20 6.80
CA HIS A 38 -9.71 -3.39 6.54
C HIS A 38 -10.53 -3.20 5.26
N HIS A 39 -10.69 -4.28 4.49
CA HIS A 39 -11.45 -4.25 3.25
C HIS A 39 -12.95 -4.08 3.53
N GLY A 40 -13.61 -3.29 2.70
CA GLY A 40 -15.07 -3.19 2.67
C GLY A 40 -15.66 -4.05 1.56
N GLN A 41 -16.90 -3.74 1.18
CA GLN A 41 -17.55 -4.36 0.03
C GLN A 41 -16.80 -4.02 -1.28
N ASN A 42 -16.71 -4.99 -2.20
CA ASN A 42 -16.06 -4.88 -3.51
C ASN A 42 -14.55 -4.58 -3.49
N VAL A 43 -13.85 -4.84 -2.37
CA VAL A 43 -12.39 -4.66 -2.25
C VAL A 43 -11.72 -6.01 -1.97
N GLY A 44 -10.76 -6.39 -2.81
CA GLY A 44 -9.91 -7.56 -2.59
C GLY A 44 -8.66 -7.20 -1.76
N VAL A 45 -8.19 -8.15 -0.94
CA VAL A 45 -6.89 -8.06 -0.26
C VAL A 45 -5.90 -8.99 -0.95
N ALA A 46 -4.81 -8.42 -1.44
CA ALA A 46 -3.67 -9.20 -1.93
C ALA A 46 -2.70 -9.53 -0.78
N LYS A 47 -2.00 -10.66 -0.91
CA LYS A 47 -0.87 -11.04 -0.05
C LYS A 47 0.36 -10.19 -0.37
#